data_AF-A0A955RVG2-F1
#
_entry.id   AF-A0A955RVG2-F1
#
_cell.length_a   1.000
_cell.length_b   1.000
_cell.length_c   1.000
_cell.angle_alpha   90.00
_cell.angle_beta   90.00
_cell.angle_gamma   90.00
#
_symmetry.space_group_name_H-M   'P 1'
#
loop_
_entity.id
_entity.type
_entity.pdbx_description
1 polymer ?
#
loop_
_entity_poly.entity_id
_entity_poly.type
_entity_poly.pdbx_seq_one_letter_code
_entity_poly.pdbx_strand_id
1 'polypeptide(L)'
;MMRSQLKPKLIFWRCIDLLIRERVQTPAYFQLSELILTAVNQRKKELSNVIRQQLQPETKSLLDGLFAQETDNPYARYKLTLLKKLSQSAKPTQIKERCSDLQYLAELHEDLQPLLPILDLGYEGIQYFANSVIKSDIFQLNQRREEDRYIHVVAFITHQYYRLQDNLVDTLLSAVKSFENGAKRDYKDWCFEQRKTQNQSLKTLASSIDTKVFGFVHQIRDIIGNDDSDADKLALIKDLLEANQPDFLDAEREWSDFKSGLSTGAHDPHYFDILEERSLRLQNRATPILKVLDLHYETGAQPIAEAMDYFRKNNGAIRHNAPVDFLEDAEQRAVFYNDTFRPSLYKALLYAHVAAAIKSGQINLEYSYKYRSLDEYLIERDQWQTEKQELLRRAGLKDFEECRPVLNQLEKALTQQYKITNDHIQNGKNPYFKIGTGHNFTISTPKQEDETTDLLKSYFPDRHFVPLPEILSTVNAHTGFLQEFQHWQQRYVKGRTDDRVLYAGIVGLGCAIGIPKMSRISKLINENALQHAVNWYFSLDNIRAANDCVVRFMDRMELPNIYRKNPDTLHTASDGQ
;
A
#
# COMPACT_ATOMS: atom_id res chain seq x y z
N MET A 1 13.22 22.76 10.93
CA MET A 1 13.18 22.19 12.30
C MET A 1 11.99 22.73 13.09
N MET A 2 11.89 24.04 13.31
CA MET A 2 10.79 24.63 14.06
C MET A 2 9.44 24.58 13.33
N ARG A 3 9.43 24.85 12.02
CA ARG A 3 8.23 24.76 11.18
C ARG A 3 7.63 23.34 11.26
N SER A 4 8.46 22.32 11.10
CA SER A 4 8.13 20.90 11.19
C SER A 4 7.79 20.36 12.60
N GLN A 5 7.69 21.21 13.63
CA GLN A 5 7.35 20.83 15.02
C GLN A 5 8.16 19.65 15.59
N LEU A 6 9.45 19.55 15.25
CA LEU A 6 10.34 18.50 15.76
C LEU A 6 10.46 18.55 17.29
N LYS A 7 10.62 17.38 17.92
CA LYS A 7 10.90 17.28 19.36
C LYS A 7 12.12 18.14 19.73
N PRO A 8 12.10 18.95 20.81
CA PRO A 8 13.25 19.75 21.25
C PRO A 8 14.55 18.96 21.37
N LYS A 9 14.49 17.69 21.82
CA LYS A 9 15.63 16.76 21.85
C LYS A 9 16.24 16.55 20.45
N LEU A 10 15.41 16.36 19.42
CA LEU A 10 15.88 16.20 18.04
C LEU A 10 16.47 17.49 17.50
N ILE A 11 15.83 18.63 17.77
CA ILE A 11 16.36 19.95 17.39
C ILE A 11 17.74 20.16 18.01
N PHE A 12 17.89 19.83 19.30
CA PHE A 12 19.15 19.93 20.02
C PHE A 12 20.26 19.11 19.35
N TRP A 13 20.03 17.83 19.06
CA TRP A 13 21.02 16.99 18.38
C TRP A 13 21.32 17.48 16.97
N ARG A 14 20.32 17.95 16.22
CA ARG A 14 20.55 18.54 14.89
C ARG A 14 21.33 19.85 14.93
N CYS A 15 21.14 20.66 15.97
CA CYS A 15 21.97 21.83 16.20
C CYS A 15 23.42 21.42 16.49
N ILE A 16 23.64 20.36 17.29
CA ILE A 16 24.98 19.81 17.52
C ILE A 16 25.62 19.33 16.21
N ASP A 17 24.91 18.53 15.41
CA ASP A 17 25.40 18.05 14.12
C ASP A 17 25.83 19.22 13.22
N LEU A 18 25.02 20.29 13.19
CA LEU A 18 25.31 21.49 12.41
C LEU A 18 26.54 22.23 12.93
N LEU A 19 26.67 22.41 14.25
CA LEU A 19 27.84 23.04 14.85
C LEU A 19 29.12 22.25 14.57
N ILE A 20 29.06 20.92 14.69
CA ILE A 20 30.19 20.04 14.36
C ILE A 20 30.56 20.18 12.87
N ARG A 21 29.58 20.13 11.98
CA ARG A 21 29.79 20.22 10.53
C ARG A 21 30.42 21.55 10.12
N GLU A 22 29.93 22.66 10.68
CA GLU A 22 30.45 24.00 10.42
C GLU A 22 31.69 24.33 11.27
N ARG A 23 32.21 23.36 12.04
CA ARG A 23 33.40 23.49 12.90
C ARG A 23 33.29 24.61 13.94
N VAL A 24 32.09 24.82 14.47
CA VAL A 24 31.79 25.76 15.55
C VAL A 24 31.87 25.02 16.89
N GLN A 25 32.46 25.66 17.90
CA GLN A 25 32.54 25.09 19.25
C GLN A 25 31.13 24.86 19.82
N THR A 26 30.86 23.65 20.31
CA THR A 26 29.57 23.31 20.91
C THR A 26 29.37 24.07 22.23
N PRO A 27 28.30 24.88 22.37
CA PRO A 27 28.00 25.59 23.61
C PRO A 27 27.52 24.63 24.70
N ALA A 28 27.41 25.14 25.93
CA ALA A 28 26.87 24.36 27.04
C ALA A 28 25.41 23.95 26.77
N TYR A 29 25.00 22.77 27.26
CA TYR A 29 23.65 22.23 27.10
C TYR A 29 22.57 23.29 27.40
N PHE A 30 22.71 23.98 28.54
CA PHE A 30 21.74 24.98 28.99
C PHE A 30 21.54 26.10 27.97
N GLN A 31 22.64 26.67 27.45
CA GLN A 31 22.59 27.76 26.47
C GLN A 31 21.85 27.34 25.19
N LEU A 32 22.18 26.16 24.65
CA LEU A 32 21.52 25.66 23.45
C LEU A 32 20.05 25.33 23.71
N SER A 33 19.73 24.77 24.89
CA SER A 33 18.35 24.45 25.28
C SER A 33 17.48 25.70 25.43
N GLU A 34 18.01 26.78 26.01
CA GLU A 34 17.33 28.08 26.17
C GLU A 34 17.08 28.74 24.82
N LEU A 35 18.05 28.70 23.90
CA LEU A 35 17.89 29.21 22.53
C LEU A 35 16.78 28.46 21.79
N ILE A 36 16.76 27.13 21.87
CA ILE A 36 15.72 26.30 21.27
C ILE A 36 14.36 26.63 21.89
N LEU A 37 14.27 26.69 23.23
CA LEU A 37 13.00 26.97 23.91
C LEU A 37 12.44 28.35 23.54
N THR A 38 13.32 29.35 23.47
CA THR A 38 13.00 30.72 23.06
C THR A 38 12.48 30.74 21.62
N ALA A 39 13.18 30.11 20.68
CA ALA A 39 12.76 30.02 19.28
C ALA A 39 11.39 29.31 19.13
N VAL A 40 11.15 28.23 19.88
CA VAL A 40 9.86 27.54 19.87
C VAL A 40 8.74 28.42 20.44
N ASN A 41 9.01 29.15 21.54
CA ASN A 41 8.04 30.07 22.13
C ASN A 41 7.71 31.22 21.20
N GLN A 42 8.72 31.76 20.50
CA GLN A 42 8.55 32.82 19.52
C GLN A 42 7.67 32.35 18.36
N ARG A 43 7.95 31.17 17.79
CA ARG A 43 7.12 30.58 16.74
C ARG A 43 5.67 30.40 17.18
N LYS A 44 5.44 29.98 18.43
CA LYS A 44 4.06 29.87 18.96
C LYS A 44 3.35 31.22 18.98
N LYS A 45 4.02 32.28 19.45
CA LYS A 45 3.45 33.64 19.46
C LYS A 45 3.14 34.12 18.05
N GLU A 46 4.01 33.86 17.10
CA GLU A 46 3.78 34.16 15.67
C GLU A 46 2.51 33.47 15.15
N LEU A 47 2.37 32.16 15.37
CA LEU A 47 1.19 31.42 14.93
C LEU A 47 -0.10 31.95 15.58
N SER A 48 -0.08 32.24 16.88
CA SER A 48 -1.23 32.82 17.57
C SER A 48 -1.59 34.22 17.03
N ASN A 49 -0.58 35.04 16.68
CA ASN A 49 -0.80 36.34 16.09
C ASN A 49 -1.39 36.24 14.67
N VAL A 50 -0.90 35.30 13.85
CA VAL A 50 -1.44 35.02 12.51
C VAL A 50 -2.92 34.67 12.60
N ILE A 51 -3.29 33.74 13.48
CA ILE A 51 -4.71 33.40 13.70
C ILE A 51 -5.52 34.62 14.12
N ARG A 52 -5.01 35.42 15.05
CA ARG A 52 -5.73 36.60 15.54
C ARG A 52 -5.98 37.65 14.46
N GLN A 53 -5.05 37.81 13.51
CA GLN A 53 -5.10 38.86 12.49
C GLN A 53 -5.80 38.40 11.20
N GLN A 54 -5.65 37.14 10.81
CA GLN A 54 -6.01 36.66 9.48
C GLN A 54 -7.27 35.79 9.46
N LEU A 55 -7.67 35.21 10.60
CA LEU A 55 -8.86 34.36 10.67
C LEU A 55 -10.13 35.21 10.63
N GLN A 56 -10.90 35.08 9.55
CA GLN A 56 -12.13 35.84 9.37
C GLN A 56 -13.22 35.42 10.38
N PRO A 57 -14.11 36.33 10.81
CA PRO A 57 -15.20 36.02 11.74
C PRO A 57 -16.12 34.89 11.26
N GLU A 58 -16.38 34.82 9.96
CA GLU A 58 -17.22 33.80 9.32
C GLU A 58 -16.57 32.42 9.44
N THR A 59 -15.29 32.31 9.07
CA THR A 59 -14.50 31.08 9.23
C THR A 59 -14.43 30.67 10.70
N LYS A 60 -14.24 31.62 11.62
CA LYS A 60 -14.23 31.35 13.06
C LYS A 60 -15.53 30.69 13.55
N SER A 61 -16.68 31.20 13.10
CA SER A 61 -17.99 30.61 13.40
C SER A 61 -18.11 29.18 12.88
N LEU A 62 -17.62 28.92 11.65
CA LEU A 62 -17.60 27.56 11.08
C LEU A 62 -16.72 26.61 11.90
N LEU A 63 -15.54 27.07 12.36
CA LEU A 63 -14.66 26.28 13.22
C LEU A 63 -15.29 25.99 14.59
N ASP A 64 -15.99 26.96 15.18
CA ASP A 64 -16.70 26.78 16.45
C ASP A 64 -17.86 25.79 16.31
N GLY A 65 -18.51 25.73 15.14
CA GLY A 65 -19.53 24.74 14.80
C GLY A 65 -19.05 23.28 14.91
N LEU A 66 -17.74 23.01 14.80
CA LEU A 66 -17.19 21.66 15.02
C LEU A 66 -17.31 21.19 16.48
N PHE A 67 -17.43 22.13 17.42
CA PHE A 67 -17.64 21.88 18.84
C PHE A 67 -19.12 21.83 19.23
N ALA A 68 -20.04 21.90 18.27
CA ALA A 68 -21.47 21.68 18.48
C ALA A 68 -21.83 20.19 18.47
N GLN A 69 -22.92 19.84 19.17
CA GLN A 69 -23.55 18.53 19.11
C GLN A 69 -24.49 18.47 17.90
N GLU A 70 -24.58 17.33 17.21
CA GLU A 70 -25.43 17.19 16.01
C GLU A 70 -26.93 17.29 16.31
N THR A 71 -27.34 17.00 17.55
CA THR A 71 -28.73 17.05 18.00
C THR A 71 -28.78 17.56 19.44
N ASP A 72 -29.92 18.07 19.89
CA ASP A 72 -30.16 18.49 21.29
C ASP A 72 -30.18 17.33 22.30
N ASN A 73 -29.80 16.11 21.86
CA ASN A 73 -29.72 14.95 22.74
C ASN A 73 -28.43 15.02 23.59
N PRO A 74 -28.49 14.88 24.93
CA PRO A 74 -27.32 14.85 25.79
C PRO A 74 -26.26 13.79 25.43
N TYR A 75 -26.62 12.75 24.68
CA TYR A 75 -25.72 11.69 24.20
C TYR A 75 -25.22 11.91 22.76
N ALA A 76 -25.61 13.01 22.11
CA ALA A 76 -25.17 13.34 20.77
C ALA A 76 -23.66 13.56 20.73
N ARG A 77 -23.02 12.99 19.71
CA ARG A 77 -21.58 13.17 19.52
C ARG A 77 -21.34 14.53 18.90
N TYR A 78 -20.24 15.17 19.33
CA TYR A 78 -19.74 16.36 18.68
C TYR A 78 -19.31 16.05 17.25
N LYS A 79 -19.54 16.98 16.31
CA LYS A 79 -19.15 16.82 14.90
C LYS A 79 -17.65 16.53 14.77
N LEU A 80 -16.82 17.24 15.54
CA LEU A 80 -15.38 16.98 15.64
C LEU A 80 -15.05 15.54 16.06
N THR A 81 -15.85 14.92 16.94
CA THR A 81 -15.60 13.54 17.42
C THR A 81 -15.89 12.50 16.35
N LEU A 82 -16.89 12.74 15.50
CA LEU A 82 -17.23 11.86 14.39
C LEU A 82 -16.11 11.88 13.34
N LEU A 83 -15.65 13.08 12.97
CA LEU A 83 -14.59 13.30 11.99
C LEU A 83 -13.21 12.78 12.42
N LYS A 84 -13.00 12.47 13.71
CA LYS A 84 -11.76 11.82 14.19
C LYS A 84 -11.61 10.38 13.72
N LYS A 85 -12.70 9.69 13.42
CA LYS A 85 -12.70 8.24 13.13
C LYS A 85 -12.99 7.98 11.66
N LEU A 86 -11.96 7.61 10.92
CA LEU A 86 -12.09 7.18 9.53
C LEU A 86 -12.39 5.67 9.46
N SER A 87 -13.62 5.33 9.05
CA SER A 87 -14.04 3.94 8.84
C SER A 87 -13.20 3.27 7.74
N GLN A 88 -12.74 2.04 7.98
CA GLN A 88 -12.05 1.22 6.96
C GLN A 88 -13.02 0.30 6.20
N SER A 89 -14.33 0.46 6.41
CA SER A 89 -15.34 -0.43 5.85
C SER A 89 -15.56 -0.19 4.37
N ALA A 90 -15.48 -1.27 3.57
CA ALA A 90 -15.82 -1.27 2.14
C ALA A 90 -17.33 -1.43 1.87
N LYS A 91 -18.19 -1.28 2.90
CA LYS A 91 -19.65 -1.30 2.72
C LYS A 91 -20.10 -0.01 2.00
N PRO A 92 -20.99 -0.10 0.99
CA PRO A 92 -21.43 1.07 0.22
C PRO A 92 -22.00 2.22 1.06
N THR A 93 -22.75 1.93 2.14
CA THR A 93 -23.28 2.95 3.05
C THR A 93 -22.17 3.73 3.74
N GLN A 94 -21.18 3.03 4.27
CA GLN A 94 -20.01 3.60 4.93
C GLN A 94 -19.08 4.35 3.96
N ILE A 95 -19.07 3.96 2.67
CA ILE A 95 -18.38 4.72 1.62
C ILE A 95 -19.10 6.04 1.38
N LYS A 96 -20.43 6.02 1.25
CA LYS A 96 -21.22 7.24 1.04
C LYS A 96 -21.10 8.23 2.21
N GLU A 97 -21.17 7.74 3.46
CA GLU A 97 -20.93 8.56 4.66
C GLU A 97 -19.56 9.27 4.59
N ARG A 98 -18.49 8.51 4.30
CA ARG A 98 -17.14 9.08 4.13
C ARG A 98 -17.03 10.06 2.97
N CYS A 99 -17.78 9.87 1.88
CA CYS A 99 -17.81 10.83 0.77
C CYS A 99 -18.48 12.14 1.20
N SER A 100 -19.55 12.08 1.99
CA SER A 100 -20.20 13.26 2.57
C SER A 100 -19.29 13.97 3.57
N ASP A 101 -18.58 13.22 4.42
CA ASP A 101 -17.57 13.78 5.33
C ASP A 101 -16.46 14.48 4.56
N LEU A 102 -16.03 13.92 3.42
CA LEU A 102 -15.00 14.54 2.58
C LEU A 102 -15.49 15.85 1.98
N GLN A 103 -16.72 15.90 1.46
CA GLN A 103 -17.30 17.13 0.92
C GLN A 103 -17.40 18.21 2.00
N TYR A 104 -17.86 17.85 3.20
CA TYR A 104 -17.91 18.79 4.33
C TYR A 104 -16.51 19.31 4.72
N LEU A 105 -15.51 18.43 4.74
CA LEU A 105 -14.13 18.84 5.00
C LEU A 105 -13.52 19.66 3.85
N ALA A 106 -13.95 19.44 2.61
CA ALA A 106 -13.51 20.19 1.45
C ALA A 106 -13.96 21.65 1.53
N GLU A 107 -15.23 21.89 1.86
CA GLU A 107 -15.78 23.25 2.07
C GLU A 107 -14.99 23.99 3.17
N LEU A 108 -14.77 23.34 4.32
CA LEU A 108 -13.98 23.94 5.39
C LEU A 108 -12.51 24.16 4.99
N HIS A 109 -11.93 23.27 4.19
CA HIS A 109 -10.56 23.39 3.73
C HIS A 109 -10.40 24.53 2.71
N GLU A 110 -11.37 24.73 1.83
CA GLU A 110 -11.43 25.83 0.87
C GLU A 110 -11.45 27.20 1.57
N ASP A 111 -12.26 27.34 2.63
CA ASP A 111 -12.27 28.55 3.45
C ASP A 111 -10.93 28.81 4.18
N LEU A 112 -10.16 27.76 4.44
CA LEU A 112 -8.87 27.83 5.13
C LEU A 112 -7.68 27.98 4.17
N GLN A 113 -7.85 27.73 2.87
CA GLN A 113 -6.80 27.75 1.85
C GLN A 113 -5.97 29.06 1.89
N PRO A 114 -6.56 30.27 1.99
CA PRO A 114 -5.78 31.51 2.08
C PRO A 114 -4.90 31.62 3.34
N LEU A 115 -5.29 30.95 4.43
CA LEU A 115 -4.60 30.99 5.73
C LEU A 115 -3.44 30.00 5.80
N LEU A 116 -3.53 28.85 5.12
CA LEU A 116 -2.55 27.75 5.25
C LEU A 116 -1.12 28.16 4.85
N PRO A 117 -0.88 28.86 3.72
CA PRO A 117 0.46 29.33 3.35
C PRO A 117 1.04 30.31 4.37
N ILE A 118 0.21 31.15 4.99
CA ILE A 118 0.63 32.16 5.98
C ILE A 118 1.02 31.48 7.30
N LEU A 119 0.27 30.45 7.70
CA LEU A 119 0.59 29.67 8.89
C LEU A 119 1.90 28.88 8.71
N ASP A 120 2.23 28.46 7.48
CA ASP A 120 3.49 27.79 7.14
C ASP A 120 3.84 26.67 8.15
N LEU A 121 2.88 25.75 8.34
CA LEU A 121 3.02 24.62 9.24
C LEU A 121 3.82 23.47 8.61
N GLY A 122 3.81 23.36 7.28
CA GLY A 122 4.27 22.18 6.56
C GLY A 122 3.48 20.91 6.93
N TYR A 123 3.76 19.79 6.27
CA TYR A 123 3.04 18.53 6.50
C TYR A 123 3.24 18.00 7.94
N GLU A 124 4.46 18.07 8.48
CA GLU A 124 4.74 17.56 9.82
C GLU A 124 4.09 18.41 10.91
N GLY A 125 4.03 19.74 10.72
CA GLY A 125 3.34 20.62 11.65
C GLY A 125 1.84 20.39 11.66
N ILE A 126 1.24 20.23 10.47
CA ILE A 126 -0.18 19.87 10.31
C ILE A 126 -0.46 18.55 11.05
N GLN A 127 0.34 17.51 10.81
CA GLN A 127 0.19 16.22 11.48
C GLN A 127 0.35 16.33 13.01
N TYR A 128 1.31 17.12 13.50
CA TYR A 128 1.55 17.29 14.92
C TYR A 128 0.33 17.88 15.64
N PHE A 129 -0.18 19.01 15.14
CA PHE A 129 -1.31 19.72 15.72
C PHE A 129 -2.61 18.92 15.57
N ALA A 130 -2.85 18.33 14.40
CA ALA A 130 -4.01 17.48 14.14
C ALA A 130 -4.07 16.26 15.06
N ASN A 131 -2.94 15.57 15.24
CA ASN A 131 -2.89 14.41 16.13
C ASN A 131 -3.12 14.78 17.60
N SER A 132 -2.76 16.01 18.01
CA SER A 132 -3.16 16.48 19.33
C SER A 132 -4.68 16.65 19.44
N VAL A 133 -5.39 17.03 18.37
CA VAL A 133 -6.87 17.07 18.37
C VAL A 133 -7.46 15.66 18.40
N ILE A 134 -6.90 14.73 17.61
CA ILE A 134 -7.36 13.34 17.55
C ILE A 134 -7.25 12.66 18.92
N LYS A 135 -6.14 12.92 19.64
CA LYS A 135 -5.87 12.35 20.97
C LYS A 135 -6.62 13.05 22.11
N SER A 136 -6.95 14.34 21.98
CA SER A 136 -7.67 15.09 23.02
C SER A 136 -9.17 14.82 23.00
N ASP A 137 -9.82 14.86 24.16
CA ASP A 137 -11.27 14.99 24.26
C ASP A 137 -11.73 16.45 24.01
N ILE A 138 -13.03 16.68 23.88
CA ILE A 138 -13.58 18.02 23.60
C ILE A 138 -13.35 18.98 24.78
N PHE A 139 -13.39 18.50 26.03
CA PHE A 139 -13.22 19.33 27.21
C PHE A 139 -11.78 19.87 27.30
N GLN A 140 -10.78 19.02 27.05
CA GLN A 140 -9.37 19.39 26.94
C GLN A 140 -9.12 20.41 25.82
N LEU A 141 -9.84 20.31 24.71
CA LEU A 141 -9.73 21.28 23.61
C LEU A 141 -10.36 22.62 23.99
N ASN A 142 -11.49 22.63 24.70
CA ASN A 142 -12.16 23.84 25.16
C ASN A 142 -11.40 24.59 26.25
N GLN A 143 -10.52 23.92 27.01
CA GLN A 143 -9.65 24.57 27.99
C GLN A 143 -8.46 25.31 27.38
N ARG A 144 -8.21 25.12 26.08
CA ARG A 144 -7.11 25.82 25.40
C ARG A 144 -7.46 27.28 25.21
N ARG A 145 -6.41 28.11 25.15
CA ARG A 145 -6.55 29.48 24.67
C ARG A 145 -7.12 29.45 23.26
N GLU A 146 -7.98 30.41 22.96
CA GLU A 146 -8.74 30.47 21.72
C GLU A 146 -7.84 30.36 20.47
N GLU A 147 -6.74 31.11 20.42
CA GLU A 147 -5.84 31.08 19.28
C GLU A 147 -5.11 29.73 19.16
N ASP A 148 -4.71 29.14 20.28
CA ASP A 148 -4.09 27.81 20.31
C ASP A 148 -5.08 26.74 19.82
N ARG A 149 -6.34 26.84 20.23
CA ARG A 149 -7.42 25.96 19.80
C ARG A 149 -7.61 26.03 18.28
N TYR A 150 -7.68 27.23 17.69
CA TYR A 150 -7.85 27.36 16.24
C TYR A 150 -6.68 26.82 15.44
N ILE A 151 -5.41 27.03 15.86
CA ILE A 151 -4.25 26.40 15.18
C ILE A 151 -4.44 24.88 15.09
N HIS A 152 -4.88 24.26 16.20
CA HIS A 152 -5.09 22.82 16.27
C HIS A 152 -6.25 22.35 15.39
N VAL A 153 -7.36 23.10 15.37
CA VAL A 153 -8.55 22.75 14.59
C VAL A 153 -8.32 22.94 13.10
N VAL A 154 -7.65 24.03 12.68
CA VAL A 154 -7.25 24.26 11.29
C VAL A 154 -6.36 23.12 10.80
N ALA A 155 -5.31 22.79 11.56
CA ALA A 155 -4.45 21.66 11.24
C ALA A 155 -5.22 20.32 11.20
N PHE A 156 -6.19 20.13 12.11
CA PHE A 156 -7.04 18.93 12.12
C PHE A 156 -7.89 18.82 10.85
N ILE A 157 -8.54 19.90 10.40
CA ILE A 157 -9.35 19.90 9.18
C ILE A 157 -8.49 19.53 7.99
N THR A 158 -7.36 20.23 7.78
CA THR A 158 -6.43 19.95 6.68
C THR A 158 -5.91 18.52 6.74
N HIS A 159 -5.52 18.03 7.91
CA HIS A 159 -5.04 16.68 8.08
C HIS A 159 -6.11 15.62 7.78
N GLN A 160 -7.35 15.82 8.26
CA GLN A 160 -8.44 14.88 8.01
C GLN A 160 -8.89 14.91 6.56
N TYR A 161 -8.89 16.08 5.92
CA TYR A 161 -9.17 16.21 4.50
C TYR A 161 -8.20 15.34 3.69
N TYR A 162 -6.89 15.45 3.94
CA TYR A 162 -5.89 14.66 3.21
C TYR A 162 -6.00 13.15 3.51
N ARG A 163 -6.17 12.80 4.79
CA ARG A 163 -6.29 11.39 5.20
C ARG A 163 -7.55 10.71 4.70
N LEU A 164 -8.64 11.45 4.58
CA LEU A 164 -9.90 10.91 4.10
C LEU A 164 -9.83 10.66 2.58
N GLN A 165 -9.18 11.54 1.83
CA GLN A 165 -8.85 11.28 0.42
C GLN A 165 -8.02 10.00 0.27
N ASP A 166 -6.91 9.89 1.01
CA ASP A 166 -6.08 8.67 1.02
C ASP A 166 -6.90 7.41 1.33
N ASN A 167 -7.78 7.51 2.32
CA ASN A 167 -8.61 6.39 2.77
C ASN A 167 -9.67 5.98 1.73
N LEU A 168 -10.24 6.93 0.99
CA LEU A 168 -11.16 6.65 -0.10
C LEU A 168 -10.43 6.06 -1.31
N VAL A 169 -9.23 6.56 -1.66
CA VAL A 169 -8.39 5.98 -2.70
C VAL A 169 -7.98 4.55 -2.34
N ASP A 170 -7.53 4.30 -1.09
CA ASP A 170 -7.23 2.95 -0.59
C ASP A 170 -8.44 2.00 -0.77
N THR A 171 -9.65 2.52 -0.47
CA THR A 171 -10.91 1.76 -0.63
C THR A 171 -11.21 1.48 -2.10
N LEU A 172 -11.02 2.45 -2.99
CA LEU A 172 -11.20 2.32 -4.44
C LEU A 172 -10.25 1.25 -5.00
N LEU A 173 -8.95 1.37 -4.73
CA LEU A 173 -7.94 0.44 -5.24
C LEU A 173 -8.18 -0.99 -4.75
N SER A 174 -8.60 -1.14 -3.48
CA SER A 174 -8.97 -2.44 -2.91
C SER A 174 -10.23 -3.01 -3.56
N ALA A 175 -11.25 -2.19 -3.81
CA ALA A 175 -12.49 -2.61 -4.47
C ALA A 175 -12.24 -3.07 -5.91
N VAL A 176 -11.44 -2.32 -6.68
CA VAL A 176 -11.03 -2.69 -8.06
C VAL A 176 -10.21 -3.98 -8.05
N LYS A 177 -9.20 -4.10 -7.18
CA LYS A 177 -8.40 -5.33 -7.07
C LYS A 177 -9.25 -6.55 -6.73
N SER A 178 -10.21 -6.40 -5.83
CA SER A 178 -11.15 -7.48 -5.48
C SER A 178 -12.07 -7.85 -6.64
N PHE A 179 -12.49 -6.87 -7.45
CA PHE A 179 -13.26 -7.09 -8.67
C PHE A 179 -12.45 -7.84 -9.74
N GLU A 180 -11.23 -7.37 -10.07
CA GLU A 180 -10.35 -7.99 -11.06
C GLU A 180 -9.98 -9.43 -10.69
N ASN A 181 -9.61 -9.67 -9.42
CA ASN A 181 -9.31 -11.01 -8.93
C ASN A 181 -10.53 -11.94 -9.01
N GLY A 182 -11.72 -11.37 -8.79
CA GLY A 182 -12.98 -12.07 -8.95
C GLY A 182 -13.24 -12.46 -10.40
N ALA A 183 -13.13 -11.51 -11.33
CA ALA A 183 -13.33 -11.75 -12.76
C ALA A 183 -12.31 -12.75 -13.31
N LYS A 184 -11.03 -12.63 -12.92
CA LYS A 184 -9.98 -13.59 -13.29
C LYS A 184 -10.25 -15.00 -12.76
N ARG A 185 -10.88 -15.13 -11.59
CA ARG A 185 -11.25 -16.44 -11.04
C ARG A 185 -12.38 -17.07 -11.85
N ASP A 186 -13.48 -16.34 -12.02
CA ASP A 186 -14.64 -16.82 -12.78
C ASP A 186 -14.24 -17.18 -14.22
N TYR A 187 -13.35 -16.38 -14.83
CA TYR A 187 -12.82 -16.67 -16.16
C TYR A 187 -11.97 -17.94 -16.21
N LYS A 188 -11.14 -18.18 -15.18
CA LYS A 188 -10.37 -19.43 -15.06
C LYS A 188 -11.29 -20.63 -14.86
N ASP A 189 -12.32 -20.50 -14.03
CA ASP A 189 -13.30 -21.55 -13.76
C ASP A 189 -14.08 -21.88 -15.04
N TRP A 190 -14.49 -20.86 -15.80
CA TRP A 190 -15.11 -21.05 -17.13
C TRP A 190 -14.15 -21.73 -18.11
N CYS A 191 -12.90 -21.26 -18.23
CA CYS A 191 -11.88 -21.87 -19.08
C CYS A 191 -11.68 -23.35 -18.75
N PHE A 192 -11.74 -23.69 -17.46
CA PHE A 192 -11.59 -25.06 -16.98
C PHE A 192 -12.78 -25.94 -17.39
N GLU A 193 -14.01 -25.47 -17.18
CA GLU A 193 -15.22 -26.19 -17.61
C GLU A 193 -15.30 -26.32 -19.15
N GLN A 194 -14.88 -25.30 -19.89
CA GLN A 194 -14.76 -25.39 -21.36
C GLN A 194 -13.77 -26.46 -21.79
N ARG A 195 -12.56 -26.49 -21.21
CA ARG A 195 -11.57 -27.54 -21.50
C ARG A 195 -12.07 -28.93 -21.15
N LYS A 196 -12.81 -29.07 -20.04
CA LYS A 196 -13.42 -30.35 -19.65
C LYS A 196 -14.48 -30.79 -20.67
N THR A 197 -15.30 -29.87 -21.13
CA THR A 197 -16.33 -30.12 -22.16
C THR A 197 -15.69 -30.48 -23.50
N GLN A 198 -14.63 -29.75 -23.91
CA GLN A 198 -13.82 -30.06 -25.11
C GLN A 198 -13.12 -31.42 -25.01
N ASN A 199 -12.60 -31.78 -23.83
CA ASN A 199 -12.00 -33.11 -23.62
C ASN A 199 -13.05 -34.22 -23.66
N GLN A 200 -14.28 -33.97 -23.20
CA GLN A 200 -15.38 -34.92 -23.31
C GLN A 200 -15.82 -35.09 -24.77
N SER A 201 -15.99 -34.00 -25.52
CA SER A 201 -16.34 -34.08 -26.94
C SER A 201 -15.23 -34.76 -27.76
N LEU A 202 -13.96 -34.51 -27.44
CA LEU A 202 -12.83 -35.23 -28.03
C LEU A 202 -12.90 -36.73 -27.72
N LYS A 203 -13.16 -37.13 -26.47
CA LYS A 203 -13.31 -38.55 -26.10
C LYS A 203 -14.45 -39.22 -26.85
N THR A 204 -15.61 -38.56 -26.96
CA THR A 204 -16.75 -39.07 -27.73
C THR A 204 -16.37 -39.25 -29.19
N LEU A 205 -15.75 -38.24 -29.81
CA LEU A 205 -15.26 -38.30 -31.18
C LEU A 205 -14.23 -39.41 -31.38
N ALA A 206 -13.26 -39.57 -30.48
CA ALA A 206 -12.26 -40.62 -30.55
C ALA A 206 -12.91 -42.01 -30.49
N SER A 207 -13.87 -42.22 -29.57
CA SER A 207 -14.61 -43.48 -29.48
C SER A 207 -15.48 -43.76 -30.72
N SER A 208 -16.05 -42.71 -31.31
CA SER A 208 -16.84 -42.79 -32.54
C SER A 208 -15.96 -43.17 -33.73
N ILE A 209 -14.78 -42.56 -33.87
CA ILE A 209 -13.79 -42.92 -34.90
C ILE A 209 -13.28 -44.36 -34.70
N ASP A 210 -12.96 -44.76 -33.46
CA ASP A 210 -12.50 -46.12 -33.15
C ASP A 210 -13.54 -47.18 -33.53
N THR A 211 -14.81 -46.94 -33.21
CA THR A 211 -15.88 -47.91 -33.50
C THR A 211 -16.32 -47.88 -34.96
N LYS A 212 -16.62 -46.70 -35.50
CA LYS A 212 -17.24 -46.52 -36.82
C LYS A 212 -16.22 -46.62 -37.96
N VAL A 213 -15.03 -46.05 -37.79
CA VAL A 213 -14.00 -45.99 -38.84
C VAL A 213 -12.99 -47.13 -38.71
N PHE A 214 -12.33 -47.27 -37.55
CA PHE A 214 -11.34 -48.34 -37.37
C PHE A 214 -12.00 -49.72 -37.26
N GLY A 215 -13.21 -49.83 -36.67
CA GLY A 215 -14.00 -51.07 -36.70
C GLY A 215 -14.29 -51.55 -38.12
N PHE A 216 -14.67 -50.66 -39.03
CA PHE A 216 -14.82 -50.97 -40.46
C PHE A 216 -13.50 -51.45 -41.09
N VAL A 217 -12.38 -50.77 -40.83
CA VAL A 217 -11.07 -51.18 -41.34
C VAL A 217 -10.67 -52.56 -40.83
N HIS A 218 -10.97 -52.89 -39.57
CA HIS A 218 -10.75 -54.22 -39.01
C HIS A 218 -11.60 -55.29 -39.72
N GLN A 219 -12.89 -55.02 -39.94
CA GLN A 219 -13.77 -55.93 -40.68
C GLN A 219 -13.29 -56.17 -42.12
N ILE A 220 -12.82 -55.12 -42.81
CA ILE A 220 -12.19 -55.27 -44.13
C ILE A 220 -10.95 -56.16 -44.06
N ARG A 221 -10.10 -55.98 -43.04
CA ARG A 221 -8.88 -56.77 -42.88
C ARG A 221 -9.18 -58.25 -42.68
N ASP A 222 -10.22 -58.57 -41.92
CA ASP A 222 -10.67 -59.94 -41.68
C ASP A 222 -11.21 -60.57 -42.98
N ILE A 223 -11.98 -59.83 -43.78
CA ILE A 223 -12.47 -60.31 -45.09
C ILE A 223 -11.32 -60.58 -46.05
N ILE A 224 -10.30 -59.72 -46.08
CA ILE A 224 -9.12 -59.90 -46.95
C ILE A 224 -8.29 -61.11 -46.53
N GLY A 225 -8.26 -61.43 -45.22
CA GLY A 225 -7.50 -62.54 -44.65
C GLY A 225 -8.12 -63.94 -44.83
N ASN A 226 -9.36 -64.04 -45.32
CA ASN A 226 -10.02 -65.33 -45.59
C ASN A 226 -9.55 -65.98 -46.90
N ASP A 227 -9.69 -67.30 -47.04
CA ASP A 227 -9.31 -68.07 -48.26
C ASP A 227 -10.36 -67.99 -49.40
N ASP A 228 -11.30 -67.04 -49.32
CA ASP A 228 -12.36 -66.85 -50.33
C ASP A 228 -11.80 -66.29 -51.67
N SER A 229 -12.56 -66.45 -52.77
CA SER A 229 -12.16 -65.92 -54.08
C SER A 229 -12.17 -64.38 -54.09
N ASP A 230 -11.31 -63.78 -54.90
CA ASP A 230 -11.20 -62.30 -55.00
C ASP A 230 -12.53 -61.63 -55.38
N ALA A 231 -13.40 -62.33 -56.13
CA ALA A 231 -14.73 -61.83 -56.50
C ALA A 231 -15.70 -61.81 -55.31
N ASP A 232 -15.63 -62.81 -54.44
CA ASP A 232 -16.51 -62.93 -53.26
C ASP A 232 -16.09 -61.93 -52.17
N LYS A 233 -14.78 -61.72 -51.99
CA LYS A 233 -14.23 -60.67 -51.11
C LYS A 233 -14.69 -59.28 -51.54
N LEU A 234 -14.69 -59.00 -52.84
CA LEU A 234 -15.14 -57.72 -53.39
C LEU A 234 -16.64 -57.48 -53.20
N ALA A 235 -17.47 -58.52 -53.28
CA ALA A 235 -18.89 -58.44 -52.98
C ALA A 235 -19.13 -58.14 -51.50
N LEU A 236 -18.45 -58.87 -50.60
CA LEU A 236 -18.55 -58.68 -49.16
C LEU A 236 -18.10 -57.29 -48.70
N ILE A 237 -17.03 -56.73 -49.28
CA ILE A 237 -16.58 -55.37 -48.97
C ILE A 237 -17.59 -54.32 -49.44
N LYS A 238 -18.24 -54.52 -50.58
CA LYS A 238 -19.28 -53.60 -51.08
C LYS A 238 -20.51 -53.59 -50.17
N ASP A 239 -21.01 -54.76 -49.79
CA ASP A 239 -22.15 -54.89 -48.88
C ASP A 239 -21.84 -54.26 -47.51
N LEU A 240 -20.60 -54.45 -47.02
CA LEU A 240 -20.13 -53.89 -45.76
C LEU A 240 -19.96 -52.36 -45.83
N LEU A 241 -19.55 -51.81 -46.97
CA LEU A 241 -19.49 -50.36 -47.19
C LEU A 241 -20.89 -49.74 -47.20
N GLU A 242 -21.87 -50.37 -47.85
CA GLU A 242 -23.26 -49.89 -47.87
C GLU A 242 -23.89 -49.96 -46.47
N ALA A 243 -23.61 -51.02 -45.70
CA ALA A 243 -24.12 -51.18 -44.34
C ALA A 243 -23.55 -50.13 -43.35
N ASN A 244 -22.28 -49.72 -43.50
CA ASN A 244 -21.61 -48.76 -42.60
C ASN A 244 -21.66 -47.30 -43.11
N GLN A 245 -22.27 -47.03 -44.27
CA GLN A 245 -22.42 -45.68 -44.81
C GLN A 245 -23.00 -44.64 -43.83
N PRO A 246 -24.06 -44.91 -43.04
CA PRO A 246 -24.58 -43.95 -42.06
C PRO A 246 -23.57 -43.64 -40.94
N ASP A 247 -22.76 -44.62 -40.53
CA ASP A 247 -21.76 -44.44 -39.47
C ASP A 247 -20.65 -43.46 -39.90
N PHE A 248 -20.21 -43.50 -41.16
CA PHE A 248 -19.25 -42.53 -41.68
C PHE A 248 -19.81 -41.10 -41.72
N LEU A 249 -21.07 -40.94 -42.15
CA LEU A 249 -21.73 -39.63 -42.18
C LEU A 249 -21.90 -39.03 -40.78
N ASP A 250 -22.21 -39.86 -39.79
CA ASP A 250 -22.28 -39.43 -38.40
C ASP A 250 -20.91 -39.03 -37.85
N ALA A 251 -19.85 -39.79 -38.14
CA ALA A 251 -18.49 -39.44 -37.72
C ALA A 251 -18.00 -38.12 -38.37
N GLU A 252 -18.33 -37.88 -39.64
CA GLU A 252 -18.04 -36.61 -40.32
C GLU A 252 -18.80 -35.44 -39.70
N ARG A 253 -20.07 -35.63 -39.33
CA ARG A 253 -20.86 -34.60 -38.64
C ARG A 253 -20.27 -34.26 -37.27
N GLU A 254 -19.96 -35.28 -36.46
CA GLU A 254 -19.34 -35.11 -35.14
C GLU A 254 -17.99 -34.38 -35.23
N TRP A 255 -17.18 -34.69 -36.25
CA TRP A 255 -15.92 -33.98 -36.53
C TRP A 255 -16.16 -32.51 -36.91
N SER A 256 -17.15 -32.24 -37.76
CA SER A 256 -17.51 -30.88 -38.17
C SER A 256 -17.99 -30.04 -36.97
N ASP A 257 -18.83 -30.61 -36.12
CA ASP A 257 -19.33 -29.95 -34.91
C ASP A 257 -18.18 -29.66 -33.93
N PHE A 258 -17.29 -30.64 -33.70
CA PHE A 258 -16.08 -30.45 -32.89
C PHE A 258 -15.17 -29.34 -33.45
N LYS A 259 -14.93 -29.34 -34.77
CA LYS A 259 -14.08 -28.35 -35.46
C LYS A 259 -14.67 -26.94 -35.37
N SER A 260 -15.99 -26.79 -35.46
CA SER A 260 -16.66 -25.50 -35.30
C SER A 260 -16.42 -24.90 -33.91
N GLY A 261 -16.38 -25.74 -32.86
CA GLY A 261 -16.14 -25.34 -31.47
C GLY A 261 -14.68 -24.99 -31.13
N LEU A 262 -13.71 -25.26 -32.03
CA LEU A 262 -12.29 -24.94 -31.83
C LEU A 262 -11.90 -23.53 -32.32
N SER A 263 -12.77 -22.84 -33.04
CA SER A 263 -12.42 -21.63 -33.81
C SER A 263 -12.50 -20.31 -33.02
N THR A 264 -12.73 -20.35 -31.70
CA THR A 264 -12.73 -19.16 -30.83
C THR A 264 -11.38 -18.99 -30.13
N GLY A 265 -10.40 -18.46 -30.87
CA GLY A 265 -9.06 -18.19 -30.33
C GLY A 265 -8.51 -16.84 -30.76
N ALA A 266 -8.77 -15.80 -29.96
CA ALA A 266 -7.94 -14.60 -29.71
C ALA A 266 -8.84 -13.51 -29.08
N HIS A 267 -8.50 -13.05 -27.87
CA HIS A 267 -9.29 -12.13 -27.02
C HIS A 267 -10.72 -12.60 -26.74
N ASP A 268 -10.87 -13.37 -25.68
CA ASP A 268 -12.13 -14.01 -25.33
C ASP A 268 -13.23 -12.99 -24.96
N PRO A 269 -14.28 -12.82 -25.80
CA PRO A 269 -15.40 -11.93 -25.49
C PRO A 269 -16.04 -12.25 -24.14
N HIS A 270 -15.96 -13.51 -23.71
CA HIS A 270 -16.54 -13.96 -22.46
C HIS A 270 -15.92 -13.30 -21.23
N TYR A 271 -14.64 -12.92 -21.28
CA TYR A 271 -14.02 -12.20 -20.16
C TYR A 271 -14.69 -10.84 -19.93
N PHE A 272 -15.06 -10.13 -21.00
CA PHE A 272 -15.75 -8.84 -20.89
C PHE A 272 -17.19 -8.99 -20.39
N ASP A 273 -17.86 -10.11 -20.70
CA ASP A 273 -19.17 -10.43 -20.14
C ASP A 273 -19.10 -10.63 -18.62
N ILE A 274 -18.11 -11.39 -18.14
CA ILE A 274 -17.86 -11.56 -16.70
C ILE A 274 -17.58 -10.21 -16.03
N LEU A 275 -16.80 -9.33 -16.66
CA LEU A 275 -16.54 -7.99 -16.13
C LEU A 275 -17.83 -7.17 -16.01
N GLU A 276 -18.70 -7.21 -17.02
CA GLU A 276 -19.98 -6.49 -17.00
C GLU A 276 -20.92 -7.02 -15.91
N GLU A 277 -21.08 -8.34 -15.80
CA GLU A 277 -21.94 -8.98 -14.79
C GLU A 277 -21.51 -8.63 -13.35
N ARG A 278 -20.20 -8.59 -13.09
CA ARG A 278 -19.65 -8.25 -11.77
C ARG A 278 -19.62 -6.75 -11.50
N SER A 279 -19.86 -5.91 -12.51
CA SER A 279 -19.64 -4.46 -12.44
C SER A 279 -20.51 -3.76 -11.40
N LEU A 280 -21.75 -4.23 -11.14
CA LEU A 280 -22.71 -3.55 -10.26
C LEU A 280 -22.15 -3.34 -8.84
N ARG A 281 -21.48 -4.36 -8.29
CA ARG A 281 -20.86 -4.27 -6.95
C ARG A 281 -19.71 -3.27 -6.93
N LEU A 282 -18.93 -3.21 -8.00
CA LEU A 282 -17.84 -2.24 -8.13
C LEU A 282 -18.40 -0.83 -8.30
N GLN A 283 -19.41 -0.62 -9.16
CA GLN A 283 -20.07 0.66 -9.36
C GLN A 283 -20.60 1.26 -8.05
N ASN A 284 -21.21 0.45 -7.18
CA ASN A 284 -21.71 0.92 -5.88
C ASN A 284 -20.62 1.38 -4.90
N ARG A 285 -19.37 0.96 -5.11
CA ARG A 285 -18.22 1.33 -4.27
C ARG A 285 -17.37 2.44 -4.89
N ALA A 286 -17.11 2.36 -6.20
CA ALA A 286 -16.22 3.27 -6.92
C ALA A 286 -16.92 4.58 -7.32
N THR A 287 -18.18 4.53 -7.77
CA THR A 287 -18.91 5.72 -8.26
C THR A 287 -18.95 6.86 -7.23
N PRO A 288 -19.31 6.61 -5.95
CA PRO A 288 -19.38 7.70 -4.97
C PRO A 288 -18.01 8.35 -4.74
N ILE A 289 -16.94 7.55 -4.72
CA ILE A 289 -15.57 7.99 -4.47
C ILE A 289 -15.08 8.90 -5.60
N LEU A 290 -15.19 8.44 -6.84
CA LEU A 290 -14.68 9.17 -8.01
C LEU A 290 -15.41 10.49 -8.30
N LYS A 291 -16.61 10.66 -7.75
CA LYS A 291 -17.36 11.92 -7.83
C LYS A 291 -16.84 13.00 -6.89
N VAL A 292 -16.26 12.62 -5.75
CA VAL A 292 -15.88 13.57 -4.68
C VAL A 292 -14.37 13.80 -4.59
N LEU A 293 -13.56 12.87 -5.09
CA LEU A 293 -12.10 13.04 -5.11
C LEU A 293 -11.73 14.15 -6.07
N ASP A 294 -10.76 14.97 -5.69
CA ASP A 294 -10.13 15.92 -6.58
C ASP A 294 -8.88 15.27 -7.21
N LEU A 295 -8.92 15.04 -8.52
CA LEU A 295 -7.92 14.25 -9.23
C LEU A 295 -7.11 15.17 -10.14
N HIS A 296 -5.79 15.08 -10.03
CA HIS A 296 -4.81 15.78 -10.84
C HIS A 296 -4.20 14.82 -11.85
N TYR A 297 -4.08 15.25 -13.10
CA TYR A 297 -3.64 14.40 -14.21
C TYR A 297 -2.28 14.86 -14.73
N GLU A 298 -1.35 13.93 -14.88
CA GLU A 298 -0.06 14.19 -15.53
C GLU A 298 -0.25 14.41 -17.04
N THR A 299 0.72 15.05 -17.71
CA THR A 299 0.61 15.47 -19.12
C THR A 299 0.27 14.32 -20.10
N GLY A 300 0.59 13.07 -19.75
CA GLY A 300 0.27 11.87 -20.54
C GLY A 300 -1.09 11.22 -20.29
N ALA A 301 -1.88 11.70 -19.33
CA ALA A 301 -3.14 11.06 -18.88
C ALA A 301 -4.41 11.73 -19.44
N GLN A 302 -4.29 12.58 -20.47
CA GLN A 302 -5.40 13.34 -21.06
C GLN A 302 -6.62 12.47 -21.46
N PRO A 303 -6.45 11.30 -22.13
CA PRO A 303 -7.60 10.48 -22.50
C PRO A 303 -8.46 10.02 -21.29
N ILE A 304 -7.81 9.67 -20.17
CA ILE A 304 -8.51 9.29 -18.94
C ILE A 304 -9.13 10.53 -18.27
N ALA A 305 -8.46 11.68 -18.32
CA ALA A 305 -8.98 12.93 -17.79
C ALA A 305 -10.30 13.34 -18.47
N GLU A 306 -10.37 13.28 -19.80
CA GLU A 306 -11.58 13.55 -20.57
C GLU A 306 -12.74 12.60 -20.21
N ALA A 307 -12.44 11.30 -20.09
CA ALA A 307 -13.42 10.29 -19.67
C ALA A 307 -13.94 10.55 -18.24
N MET A 308 -13.06 10.98 -17.33
CA MET A 308 -13.41 11.32 -15.96
C MET A 308 -14.22 12.60 -15.84
N ASP A 309 -13.90 13.62 -16.64
CA ASP A 309 -14.67 14.86 -16.73
C ASP A 309 -16.08 14.59 -17.26
N TYR A 310 -16.18 13.77 -18.32
CA TYR A 310 -17.48 13.32 -18.84
C TYR A 310 -18.26 12.56 -17.75
N PHE A 311 -17.61 11.64 -17.03
CA PHE A 311 -18.23 10.86 -15.96
C PHE A 311 -18.76 11.76 -14.83
N ARG A 312 -17.99 12.77 -14.41
CA ARG A 312 -18.39 13.72 -13.35
C ARG A 312 -19.53 14.63 -13.79
N LYS A 313 -19.43 15.24 -14.98
CA LYS A 313 -20.47 16.13 -15.55
C LYS A 313 -21.82 15.42 -15.66
N ASN A 314 -21.82 14.14 -16.01
CA ASN A 314 -23.03 13.33 -16.14
C ASN A 314 -23.43 12.61 -14.84
N ASN A 315 -22.88 13.00 -13.69
CA ASN A 315 -23.17 12.41 -12.38
C ASN A 315 -23.05 10.86 -12.38
N GLY A 316 -22.04 10.33 -13.06
CA GLY A 316 -21.73 8.91 -13.19
C GLY A 316 -22.59 8.14 -14.19
N ALA A 317 -23.46 8.81 -14.96
CA ALA A 317 -24.15 8.22 -16.09
C ALA A 317 -23.23 8.23 -17.34
N ILE A 318 -23.21 7.11 -18.08
CA ILE A 318 -22.40 6.95 -19.28
C ILE A 318 -23.35 6.63 -20.45
N ARG A 319 -23.15 7.32 -21.58
CA ARG A 319 -23.90 7.13 -22.83
C ARG A 319 -22.93 6.81 -23.98
N HIS A 320 -23.47 6.51 -25.16
CA HIS A 320 -22.71 6.11 -26.35
C HIS A 320 -21.67 7.13 -26.83
N ASN A 321 -21.78 8.40 -26.45
CA ASN A 321 -20.85 9.46 -26.80
C ASN A 321 -19.74 9.69 -25.74
N ALA A 322 -19.56 8.75 -24.81
CA ALA A 322 -18.49 8.84 -23.83
C ALA A 322 -17.12 8.68 -24.51
N PRO A 323 -16.07 9.41 -24.07
CA PRO A 323 -14.71 9.27 -24.61
C PRO A 323 -14.20 7.84 -24.48
N VAL A 324 -13.53 7.30 -25.50
CA VAL A 324 -13.01 5.91 -25.48
C VAL A 324 -11.52 5.79 -25.74
N ASP A 325 -10.84 6.90 -25.99
CA ASP A 325 -9.41 6.94 -26.35
C ASP A 325 -8.48 6.43 -25.25
N PHE A 326 -8.99 6.29 -24.02
CA PHE A 326 -8.26 5.68 -22.91
C PHE A 326 -8.33 4.14 -22.88
N LEU A 327 -9.25 3.53 -23.64
CA LEU A 327 -9.45 2.09 -23.71
C LEU A 327 -8.56 1.47 -24.78
N GLU A 328 -8.12 0.24 -24.54
CA GLU A 328 -7.40 -0.56 -25.54
C GLU A 328 -8.32 -0.98 -26.70
N ASP A 329 -7.76 -1.30 -27.87
CA ASP A 329 -8.53 -1.70 -29.07
C ASP A 329 -9.49 -2.89 -28.82
N ALA A 330 -9.10 -3.82 -27.94
CA ALA A 330 -9.95 -4.96 -27.57
C ALA A 330 -11.11 -4.52 -26.67
N GLU A 331 -10.86 -3.57 -25.76
CA GLU A 331 -11.85 -3.01 -24.84
C GLU A 331 -12.86 -2.13 -25.56
N GLN A 332 -12.41 -1.29 -26.51
CA GLN A 332 -13.29 -0.47 -27.34
C GLN A 332 -14.28 -1.35 -28.13
N ARG A 333 -13.77 -2.42 -28.78
CA ARG A 333 -14.61 -3.42 -29.48
C ARG A 333 -15.57 -4.14 -28.54
N ALA A 334 -15.16 -4.43 -27.31
CA ALA A 334 -16.04 -5.07 -26.33
C ALA A 334 -17.14 -4.15 -25.82
N VAL A 335 -16.86 -2.85 -25.66
CA VAL A 335 -17.83 -1.83 -25.23
C VAL A 335 -18.86 -1.51 -26.32
N PHE A 336 -18.46 -1.54 -27.58
CA PHE A 336 -19.32 -1.41 -28.76
C PHE A 336 -19.53 -2.76 -29.44
N TYR A 337 -20.43 -3.59 -28.90
CA TYR A 337 -20.72 -4.92 -29.44
C TYR A 337 -22.06 -4.92 -30.18
N ASN A 338 -22.06 -5.34 -31.46
CA ASN A 338 -23.26 -5.41 -32.31
C ASN A 338 -24.13 -4.14 -32.28
N ASP A 339 -23.51 -2.97 -32.54
CA ASP A 339 -24.14 -1.63 -32.48
C ASP A 339 -24.75 -1.25 -31.12
N THR A 340 -24.51 -2.05 -30.08
CA THR A 340 -24.98 -1.81 -28.71
C THR A 340 -23.83 -1.34 -27.83
N PHE A 341 -23.98 -0.15 -27.27
CA PHE A 341 -23.07 0.38 -26.26
C PHE A 341 -23.36 -0.25 -24.89
N ARG A 342 -22.32 -0.72 -24.20
CA ARG A 342 -22.39 -1.39 -22.88
C ARG A 342 -21.91 -0.46 -21.76
N PRO A 343 -22.79 0.33 -21.10
CA PRO A 343 -22.37 1.34 -20.12
C PRO A 343 -21.79 0.73 -18.84
N SER A 344 -22.26 -0.45 -18.44
CA SER A 344 -21.80 -1.15 -17.24
C SER A 344 -20.38 -1.69 -17.42
N LEU A 345 -20.08 -2.25 -18.59
CA LEU A 345 -18.72 -2.64 -18.97
C LEU A 345 -17.79 -1.43 -19.04
N TYR A 346 -18.20 -0.35 -19.74
CA TYR A 346 -17.42 0.87 -19.82
C TYR A 346 -17.02 1.40 -18.42
N LYS A 347 -17.97 1.44 -17.47
CA LYS A 347 -17.67 1.87 -16.09
C LYS A 347 -16.68 0.95 -15.39
N ALA A 348 -16.81 -0.37 -15.56
CA ALA A 348 -15.88 -1.31 -14.95
C ALA A 348 -14.44 -1.08 -15.46
N LEU A 349 -14.29 -0.87 -16.77
CA LEU A 349 -13.00 -0.57 -17.41
C LEU A 349 -12.47 0.80 -16.99
N LEU A 350 -13.31 1.84 -16.95
CA LEU A 350 -12.94 3.16 -16.45
C LEU A 350 -12.37 3.08 -15.03
N TYR A 351 -13.01 2.34 -14.13
CA TYR A 351 -12.52 2.20 -12.75
C TYR A 351 -11.21 1.42 -12.68
N ALA A 352 -11.00 0.42 -13.55
CA ALA A 352 -9.76 -0.32 -13.64
C ALA A 352 -8.61 0.58 -14.13
N HIS A 353 -8.83 1.32 -15.22
CA HIS A 353 -7.86 2.26 -15.78
C HIS A 353 -7.53 3.40 -14.83
N VAL A 354 -8.52 3.99 -14.15
CA VAL A 354 -8.27 5.01 -13.12
C VAL A 354 -7.44 4.44 -11.96
N ALA A 355 -7.74 3.22 -11.50
CA ALA A 355 -6.97 2.58 -10.44
C ALA A 355 -5.53 2.25 -10.88
N ALA A 356 -5.31 1.87 -12.14
CA ALA A 356 -3.99 1.65 -12.70
C ALA A 356 -3.22 2.96 -12.87
N ALA A 357 -3.88 4.03 -13.30
CA ALA A 357 -3.31 5.36 -13.46
C ALA A 357 -2.91 5.99 -12.11
N ILE A 358 -3.71 5.78 -11.05
CA ILE A 358 -3.32 6.18 -9.69
C ILE A 358 -2.09 5.39 -9.22
N LYS A 359 -2.05 4.07 -9.44
CA LYS A 359 -0.91 3.23 -9.02
C LYS A 359 0.39 3.55 -9.76
N SER A 360 0.29 3.99 -11.01
CA SER A 360 1.45 4.36 -11.83
C SER A 360 1.89 5.81 -11.65
N GLY A 361 1.13 6.63 -10.89
CA GLY A 361 1.41 8.05 -10.68
C GLY A 361 1.00 8.95 -11.85
N GLN A 362 0.20 8.45 -12.80
CA GLN A 362 -0.38 9.25 -13.88
C GLN A 362 -1.57 10.11 -13.40
N ILE A 363 -2.26 9.64 -12.36
CA ILE A 363 -3.29 10.39 -11.63
C ILE A 363 -2.85 10.53 -10.20
N ASN A 364 -2.78 11.77 -9.72
CA ASN A 364 -2.34 12.13 -8.39
C ASN A 364 -3.41 12.96 -7.67
N LEU A 365 -3.21 13.21 -6.39
CA LEU A 365 -4.04 14.07 -5.57
C LEU A 365 -3.13 15.09 -4.86
N GLU A 366 -3.35 16.38 -5.12
CA GLU A 366 -2.60 17.50 -4.49
C GLU A 366 -2.69 17.42 -2.95
N TYR A 367 -3.89 17.16 -2.44
CA TYR A 367 -4.19 17.11 -1.02
C TYR A 367 -4.13 15.69 -0.46
N SER A 368 -2.98 15.03 -0.58
CA SER A 368 -2.78 13.63 -0.18
C SER A 368 -1.44 13.40 0.53
N TYR A 369 -1.39 12.44 1.47
CA TYR A 369 -0.09 12.01 2.01
C TYR A 369 0.55 10.89 1.19
N LYS A 370 -0.24 10.06 0.49
CA LYS A 370 0.18 8.81 -0.15
C LYS A 370 0.21 8.84 -1.68
N TYR A 371 -0.67 9.62 -2.30
CA TYR A 371 -1.00 9.59 -3.72
C TYR A 371 -0.72 10.93 -4.40
N ARG A 372 0.24 11.69 -3.88
CA ARG A 372 0.69 12.96 -4.46
C ARG A 372 1.66 12.72 -5.62
N SER A 373 1.85 13.73 -6.46
CA SER A 373 2.81 13.63 -7.56
C SER A 373 4.23 13.45 -7.02
N LEU A 374 5.07 12.71 -7.74
CA LEU A 374 6.47 12.50 -7.38
C LEU A 374 7.20 13.83 -7.25
N ASP A 375 6.86 14.82 -8.09
CA ASP A 375 7.49 16.13 -8.12
C ASP A 375 7.32 16.89 -6.80
N GLU A 376 6.25 16.65 -6.03
CA GLU A 376 6.04 17.28 -4.71
C GLU A 376 6.97 16.74 -3.61
N TYR A 377 7.56 15.56 -3.80
CA TYR A 377 8.58 15.03 -2.88
C TYR A 377 9.99 15.56 -3.21
N LEU A 378 10.14 16.22 -4.35
CA LEU A 378 11.41 16.78 -4.81
C LEU A 378 11.52 18.25 -4.39
N ILE A 379 12.74 18.78 -4.48
CA ILE A 379 12.96 20.22 -4.36
C ILE A 379 12.28 20.89 -5.57
N GLU A 380 11.47 21.91 -5.32
CA GLU A 380 10.78 22.66 -6.39
C GLU A 380 11.78 23.08 -7.47
N ARG A 381 11.39 22.97 -8.74
CA ARG A 381 12.33 23.20 -9.86
C ARG A 381 12.98 24.57 -9.79
N ASP A 382 12.21 25.60 -9.46
CA ASP A 382 12.71 26.97 -9.35
C ASP A 382 13.70 27.12 -8.19
N GLN A 383 13.40 26.51 -7.04
CA GLN A 383 14.33 26.46 -5.92
C GLN A 383 15.60 25.69 -6.28
N TRP A 384 15.47 24.52 -6.91
CA TRP A 384 16.61 23.71 -7.33
C TRP A 384 17.53 24.49 -8.27
N GLN A 385 16.98 25.17 -9.28
CA GLN A 385 17.76 25.96 -10.23
C GLN A 385 18.48 27.14 -9.54
N THR A 386 17.82 27.78 -8.58
CA THR A 386 18.36 28.97 -7.91
C THR A 386 19.37 28.62 -6.81
N GLU A 387 19.14 27.54 -6.07
CA GLU A 387 19.88 27.18 -4.86
C GLU A 387 20.76 25.93 -5.02
N LYS A 388 20.89 25.36 -6.23
CA LYS A 388 21.60 24.10 -6.52
C LYS A 388 22.91 23.94 -5.75
N GLN A 389 23.79 24.92 -5.86
CA GLN A 389 25.13 24.86 -5.28
C GLN A 389 25.11 24.81 -3.76
N GLU A 390 24.23 25.58 -3.13
CA GLU A 390 24.11 25.60 -1.67
C GLU A 390 23.43 24.32 -1.15
N LEU A 391 22.43 23.81 -1.86
CA LEU A 391 21.79 22.54 -1.54
C LEU A 391 22.79 21.38 -1.60
N LEU A 392 23.59 21.30 -2.66
CA LEU A 392 24.66 20.29 -2.80
C LEU A 392 25.73 20.44 -1.71
N ARG A 393 26.14 21.67 -1.38
CA ARG A 393 27.06 21.93 -0.26
C ARG A 393 26.50 21.42 1.05
N ARG A 394 25.24 21.74 1.36
CA ARG A 394 24.58 21.36 2.62
C ARG A 394 24.35 19.85 2.73
N ALA A 395 24.15 19.16 1.61
CA ALA A 395 24.02 17.72 1.56
C ALA A 395 25.36 16.96 1.61
N GLY A 396 26.49 17.66 1.46
CA GLY A 396 27.81 17.02 1.32
C GLY A 396 27.98 16.30 -0.01
N LEU A 397 27.25 16.72 -1.05
CA LEU A 397 27.19 16.06 -2.36
C LEU A 397 27.84 16.87 -3.48
N LYS A 398 28.79 17.76 -3.14
CA LYS A 398 29.50 18.59 -4.13
C LYS A 398 30.21 17.76 -5.20
N ASP A 399 30.77 16.62 -4.80
CA ASP A 399 31.48 15.72 -5.72
C ASP A 399 30.54 15.08 -6.77
N PHE A 400 29.23 15.20 -6.58
CA PHE A 400 28.18 14.71 -7.49
C PHE A 400 27.52 15.82 -8.31
N GLU A 401 28.03 17.05 -8.29
CA GLU A 401 27.45 18.18 -9.05
C GLU A 401 27.44 17.91 -10.56
N GLU A 402 28.50 17.26 -11.06
CA GLU A 402 28.60 16.80 -12.44
C GLU A 402 28.37 15.29 -12.52
N CYS A 403 27.34 14.89 -13.25
CA CYS A 403 26.95 13.49 -13.41
C CYS A 403 27.97 12.67 -14.22
N ARG A 404 28.55 13.25 -15.27
CA ARG A 404 29.42 12.51 -16.22
C ARG A 404 30.69 11.93 -15.56
N PRO A 405 31.47 12.67 -14.76
CA PRO A 405 32.62 12.11 -14.06
C PRO A 405 32.26 10.94 -13.13
N VAL A 406 31.15 11.07 -12.39
CA VAL A 406 30.65 10.02 -11.47
C VAL A 406 30.26 8.76 -12.26
N LEU A 407 29.49 8.91 -13.34
CA LEU A 407 29.11 7.78 -14.18
C LEU A 407 30.33 7.07 -14.78
N ASN A 408 31.32 7.82 -15.26
CA ASN A 408 32.57 7.23 -15.79
C ASN A 408 33.34 6.44 -14.72
N GLN A 409 33.35 6.91 -13.47
CA GLN A 409 33.99 6.19 -12.36
C GLN A 409 33.24 4.90 -12.02
N LEU A 410 31.91 4.96 -11.95
CA LEU A 410 31.05 3.81 -11.68
C LEU A 410 31.15 2.78 -12.81
N GLU A 411 31.16 3.22 -14.08
CA GLU A 411 31.33 2.37 -15.25
C GLU A 411 32.67 1.63 -15.21
N LYS A 412 33.77 2.33 -14.86
CA LYS A 412 35.09 1.70 -14.70
C LYS A 412 35.08 0.64 -13.60
N ALA A 413 34.51 0.95 -12.43
CA ALA A 413 34.42 0.02 -11.31
C ALA A 413 33.58 -1.21 -11.67
N LEU A 414 32.41 -1.01 -12.29
CA LEU A 414 31.52 -2.08 -12.73
C LEU A 414 32.19 -2.96 -13.79
N THR A 415 32.82 -2.35 -14.79
CA THR A 415 33.55 -3.07 -15.85
C THR A 415 34.70 -3.90 -15.27
N GLN A 416 35.46 -3.34 -14.33
CA GLN A 416 36.53 -4.06 -13.66
C GLN A 416 35.98 -5.24 -12.83
N GLN A 417 34.87 -5.04 -12.12
CA GLN A 417 34.23 -6.12 -11.37
C GLN A 417 33.70 -7.24 -12.28
N TYR A 418 33.12 -6.89 -13.44
CA TYR A 418 32.74 -7.89 -14.45
C TYR A 418 33.94 -8.68 -14.96
N LYS A 419 35.06 -8.02 -15.27
CA LYS A 419 36.30 -8.70 -15.68
C LYS A 419 36.78 -9.66 -14.60
N ILE A 420 36.91 -9.21 -13.35
CA ILE A 420 37.34 -10.05 -12.22
C ILE A 420 36.41 -11.25 -12.05
N THR A 421 35.10 -11.04 -12.09
CA THR A 421 34.11 -12.10 -11.89
C THR A 421 34.18 -13.13 -13.02
N ASN A 422 34.27 -12.68 -14.27
CA ASN A 422 34.38 -13.55 -15.45
C ASN A 422 35.71 -14.31 -15.46
N ASP A 423 36.82 -13.65 -15.11
CA ASP A 423 38.13 -14.28 -14.98
C ASP A 423 38.11 -15.35 -13.88
N HIS A 424 37.44 -15.11 -12.75
CA HIS A 424 37.27 -16.11 -11.70
C HIS A 424 36.42 -17.31 -12.14
N ILE A 425 35.40 -17.09 -12.97
CA ILE A 425 34.60 -18.17 -13.55
C ILE A 425 35.44 -18.99 -14.54
N GLN A 426 36.13 -18.33 -15.48
CA GLN A 426 36.96 -19.00 -16.48
C GLN A 426 38.12 -19.78 -15.87
N ASN A 427 38.74 -19.26 -14.81
CA ASN A 427 39.84 -19.92 -14.10
C ASN A 427 39.38 -20.91 -13.02
N GLY A 428 38.08 -21.22 -12.93
CA GLY A 428 37.54 -22.18 -11.95
C GLY A 428 37.65 -21.74 -10.48
N LYS A 429 37.94 -20.46 -10.21
CA LYS A 429 38.06 -19.89 -8.86
C LYS A 429 36.71 -19.57 -8.22
N ASN A 430 35.60 -19.64 -8.97
CA ASN A 430 34.25 -19.51 -8.45
C ASN A 430 33.54 -20.88 -8.39
N PRO A 431 33.58 -21.59 -7.24
CA PRO A 431 33.04 -22.95 -7.11
C PRO A 431 31.50 -23.00 -7.14
N TYR A 432 30.85 -21.85 -7.01
CA TYR A 432 29.40 -21.71 -6.94
C TYR A 432 28.75 -21.45 -8.31
N PHE A 433 29.54 -21.25 -9.36
CA PHE A 433 29.05 -21.01 -10.71
C PHE A 433 29.42 -22.19 -11.61
N LYS A 434 28.42 -22.85 -12.22
CA LYS A 434 28.61 -23.98 -13.14
C LYS A 434 28.00 -23.65 -14.50
N ILE A 435 28.77 -23.82 -15.57
CA ILE A 435 28.29 -23.68 -16.95
C ILE A 435 27.71 -25.04 -17.39
N GLY A 436 26.46 -25.05 -17.84
CA GLY A 436 25.80 -26.24 -18.38
C GLY A 436 26.08 -26.44 -19.88
N THR A 437 25.48 -27.48 -20.48
CA THR A 437 25.47 -27.67 -21.93
C THR A 437 24.48 -26.71 -22.60
N GLY A 438 24.95 -25.92 -23.58
CA GLY A 438 24.19 -24.79 -24.15
C GLY A 438 24.39 -23.51 -23.33
N HIS A 439 23.82 -22.38 -23.76
CA HIS A 439 23.96 -21.07 -23.07
C HIS A 439 23.29 -20.99 -21.67
N ASN A 440 23.17 -22.11 -20.96
CA ASN A 440 22.60 -22.21 -19.61
C ASN A 440 23.71 -22.26 -18.54
N PHE A 441 23.48 -21.59 -17.42
CA PHE A 441 24.37 -21.61 -16.24
C PHE A 441 23.56 -21.89 -14.96
N THR A 442 24.23 -22.39 -13.92
CA THR A 442 23.64 -22.67 -12.61
C THR A 442 24.49 -22.01 -11.52
N ILE A 443 23.83 -21.28 -10.62
CA ILE A 443 24.44 -20.68 -9.43
C ILE A 443 24.00 -21.49 -8.21
N SER A 444 24.96 -21.96 -7.42
CA SER A 444 24.73 -22.74 -6.20
C SER A 444 25.02 -21.88 -4.97
N THR A 445 24.00 -21.46 -4.24
CA THR A 445 24.18 -20.82 -2.94
C THR A 445 24.55 -21.89 -1.91
N PRO A 446 25.69 -21.80 -1.20
CA PRO A 446 26.04 -22.77 -0.17
C PRO A 446 24.98 -22.78 0.92
N LYS A 447 24.60 -23.98 1.38
CA LYS A 447 23.74 -24.13 2.56
C LYS A 447 24.44 -23.50 3.77
N GLN A 448 23.69 -22.72 4.54
CA GLN A 448 24.13 -22.31 5.86
C GLN A 448 24.14 -23.57 6.74
N GLU A 449 25.28 -23.89 7.34
CA GLU A 449 25.37 -25.03 8.26
C GLU A 449 24.65 -24.65 9.56
N ASP A 450 23.63 -25.42 9.93
CA ASP A 450 22.96 -25.30 11.21
C ASP A 450 23.89 -25.85 12.29
N GLU A 451 24.54 -24.97 13.05
CA GLU A 451 25.32 -25.39 14.22
C GLU A 451 24.38 -25.98 15.29
N THR A 452 24.77 -27.15 15.80
CA THR A 452 24.00 -27.94 16.77
C THR A 452 23.78 -27.17 18.08
N THR A 453 22.50 -26.88 18.36
CA THR A 453 22.01 -26.07 19.48
C THR A 453 22.11 -26.75 20.87
N ASP A 454 22.62 -27.98 20.93
CA ASP A 454 22.65 -28.80 22.15
C ASP A 454 23.67 -28.35 23.20
N LEU A 455 24.73 -27.62 22.81
CA LEU A 455 25.80 -27.16 23.72
C LEU A 455 25.34 -26.08 24.71
N LEU A 456 24.30 -25.31 24.38
CA LEU A 456 23.85 -24.18 25.20
C LEU A 456 22.83 -24.58 26.28
N LYS A 457 22.35 -25.82 26.26
CA LYS A 457 21.25 -26.32 27.12
C LYS A 457 21.53 -26.17 28.61
N SER A 458 22.79 -26.24 29.04
CA SER A 458 23.23 -26.08 30.44
C SER A 458 23.27 -24.63 30.93
N TYR A 459 23.22 -23.64 30.01
CA TYR A 459 23.25 -22.22 30.35
C TYR A 459 21.85 -21.59 30.43
N PHE A 460 20.81 -22.34 30.04
CA PHE A 460 19.42 -21.92 30.18
C PHE A 460 18.83 -22.42 31.50
N PRO A 461 18.00 -21.60 32.19
CA PRO A 461 17.39 -21.99 33.45
C PRO A 461 16.37 -23.12 33.27
N ASP A 462 16.30 -24.03 34.24
CA ASP A 462 15.32 -25.15 34.28
C ASP A 462 13.85 -24.69 34.41
N ARG A 463 13.62 -23.41 34.72
CA ARG A 463 12.27 -22.83 34.85
C ARG A 463 11.72 -22.43 33.49
N HIS A 464 10.64 -23.10 33.09
CA HIS A 464 10.05 -22.97 31.76
C HIS A 464 9.12 -21.75 31.59
N PHE A 465 8.79 -21.03 32.66
CA PHE A 465 7.84 -19.91 32.62
C PHE A 465 8.34 -18.72 33.44
N VAL A 466 8.63 -17.61 32.74
CA VAL A 466 8.95 -16.31 33.33
C VAL A 466 7.79 -15.35 33.03
N PRO A 467 7.23 -14.65 34.03
CA PRO A 467 6.19 -13.65 33.78
C PRO A 467 6.67 -12.56 32.81
N LEU A 468 5.86 -12.25 31.79
CA LEU A 468 6.21 -11.22 30.80
C LEU A 468 6.54 -9.84 31.42
N PRO A 469 5.86 -9.35 32.48
CA PRO A 469 6.26 -8.11 33.14
C PRO A 469 7.66 -8.16 33.75
N GLU A 470 8.10 -9.33 34.23
CA GLU A 470 9.46 -9.52 34.76
C GLU A 470 10.46 -9.39 33.63
N ILE A 471 10.24 -10.06 32.49
CA ILE A 471 11.07 -9.93 31.28
C ILE A 471 11.18 -8.46 30.87
N LEU A 472 10.05 -7.76 30.75
CA LEU A 472 10.03 -6.34 30.36
C LEU A 472 10.76 -5.46 31.38
N SER A 473 10.62 -5.74 32.68
CA SER A 473 11.32 -4.98 33.72
C SER A 473 12.83 -5.19 33.69
N THR A 474 13.28 -6.43 33.47
CA THR A 474 14.70 -6.78 33.32
C THR A 474 15.28 -6.12 32.09
N VAL A 475 14.61 -6.21 30.94
CA VAL A 475 15.04 -5.54 29.71
C VAL A 475 15.10 -4.03 29.92
N ASN A 476 14.10 -3.42 30.58
CA ASN A 476 14.11 -1.98 30.86
C ASN A 476 15.21 -1.56 31.83
N ALA A 477 15.54 -2.36 32.84
CA ALA A 477 16.64 -2.07 33.77
C ALA A 477 17.99 -1.95 33.05
N HIS A 478 18.18 -2.69 31.96
CA HIS A 478 19.43 -2.68 31.19
C HIS A 478 19.42 -1.71 29.99
N THR A 479 18.27 -1.50 29.37
CA THR A 479 18.16 -0.71 28.12
C THR A 479 17.59 0.69 28.32
N GLY A 480 16.84 0.91 29.41
CA GLY A 480 16.09 2.13 29.65
C GLY A 480 14.99 2.41 28.62
N PHE A 481 14.53 1.41 27.86
CA PHE A 481 13.63 1.61 26.72
C PHE A 481 12.30 2.31 27.07
N LEU A 482 11.81 2.18 28.32
CA LEU A 482 10.60 2.87 28.75
C LEU A 482 10.72 4.39 28.72
N GLN A 483 11.94 4.95 28.76
CA GLN A 483 12.16 6.40 28.69
C GLN A 483 11.79 7.00 27.32
N GLU A 484 11.70 6.17 26.28
CA GLU A 484 11.31 6.60 24.94
C GLU A 484 9.78 6.69 24.79
N PHE A 485 8.99 6.12 25.71
CA PHE A 485 7.55 6.36 25.83
C PHE A 485 7.31 7.75 26.41
N GLN A 486 7.50 8.78 25.59
CA GLN A 486 7.30 10.18 25.93
C GLN A 486 5.89 10.63 25.55
N HIS A 487 5.34 11.56 26.30
CA HIS A 487 4.04 12.13 26.00
C HIS A 487 4.05 12.82 24.61
N TRP A 488 2.98 12.68 23.84
CA TRP A 488 2.85 13.28 22.50
C TRP A 488 3.06 14.80 22.53
N GLN A 489 2.42 15.47 23.50
CA GLN A 489 2.66 16.89 23.73
C GLN A 489 3.98 17.07 24.46
N GLN A 490 4.85 17.87 23.88
CA GLN A 490 6.24 18.02 24.29
C GLN A 490 6.42 19.08 25.40
N ARG A 491 5.35 19.74 25.84
CA ARG A 491 5.40 20.90 26.76
C ARG A 491 4.29 20.81 27.81
N TYR A 492 4.60 21.26 29.02
CA TYR A 492 3.69 21.33 30.19
C TYR A 492 3.19 19.98 30.73
N VAL A 493 3.88 18.87 30.43
CA VAL A 493 3.57 17.57 31.03
C VAL A 493 4.21 17.49 32.42
N LYS A 494 3.38 17.46 33.47
CA LYS A 494 3.84 17.21 34.83
C LYS A 494 3.98 15.70 35.04
N GLY A 495 5.21 15.20 35.03
CA GLY A 495 5.57 13.86 35.46
C GLY A 495 5.53 12.77 34.38
N ARG A 496 6.37 11.75 34.56
CA ARG A 496 6.41 10.52 33.76
C ARG A 496 5.28 9.59 34.24
N THR A 497 4.61 8.91 33.30
CA THR A 497 3.64 7.86 33.64
C THR A 497 4.32 6.69 34.35
N ASP A 498 3.63 6.07 35.32
CA ASP A 498 4.12 4.90 36.04
C ASP A 498 4.49 3.76 35.08
N ASP A 499 5.68 3.18 35.27
CA ASP A 499 6.21 2.08 34.47
C ASP A 499 5.26 0.88 34.44
N ARG A 500 4.52 0.62 35.52
CA ARG A 500 3.51 -0.46 35.58
C ARG A 500 2.43 -0.28 34.52
N VAL A 501 2.00 0.96 34.31
CA VAL A 501 0.98 1.31 33.32
C VAL A 501 1.55 1.16 31.90
N LEU A 502 2.82 1.52 31.69
CA LEU A 502 3.50 1.32 30.41
C LEU A 502 3.68 -0.17 30.10
N TYR A 503 4.13 -1.00 31.06
CA TYR A 503 4.21 -2.44 30.85
C TYR A 503 2.85 -3.04 30.49
N ALA A 504 1.79 -2.69 31.20
CA ALA A 504 0.44 -3.16 30.89
C ALA A 504 -0.01 -2.69 29.50
N GLY A 505 0.32 -1.48 29.07
CA GLY A 505 0.05 -0.99 27.72
C GLY A 505 0.78 -1.81 26.65
N ILE A 506 2.07 -2.11 26.87
CA ILE A 506 2.90 -2.92 25.97
C ILE A 506 2.31 -4.33 25.84
N VAL A 507 2.01 -5.00 26.96
CA VAL A 507 1.44 -6.35 26.95
C VAL A 507 0.02 -6.34 26.35
N GLY A 508 -0.78 -5.32 26.67
CA GLY A 508 -2.16 -5.20 26.22
C GLY A 508 -2.27 -5.09 24.70
N LEU A 509 -1.40 -4.29 24.08
CA LEU A 509 -1.34 -4.14 22.63
C LEU A 509 -0.56 -5.30 21.98
N GLY A 510 0.62 -5.64 22.50
CA GLY A 510 1.54 -6.61 21.91
C GLY A 510 1.02 -8.05 21.92
N CYS A 511 0.22 -8.43 22.92
CA CYS A 511 -0.39 -9.76 22.99
C CYS A 511 -1.83 -9.80 22.46
N ALA A 512 -2.29 -8.75 21.77
CA ALA A 512 -3.67 -8.63 21.25
C ALA A 512 -4.78 -8.83 22.32
N ILE A 513 -4.48 -8.54 23.59
CA ILE A 513 -5.43 -8.66 24.70
C ILE A 513 -6.43 -7.49 24.67
N GLY A 514 -5.96 -6.30 24.25
CA GLY A 514 -6.72 -5.06 24.22
C GLY A 514 -6.73 -4.33 25.57
N ILE A 515 -6.83 -3.00 25.52
CA ILE A 515 -6.73 -2.13 26.69
C ILE A 515 -7.86 -2.34 27.72
N PRO A 516 -9.16 -2.45 27.33
CA PRO A 516 -10.24 -2.65 28.29
C PRO A 516 -10.18 -3.99 29.03
N LYS A 517 -9.67 -5.03 28.37
CA LYS A 517 -9.47 -6.33 29.01
C LYS A 517 -8.24 -6.29 29.92
N MET A 518 -7.16 -5.64 29.47
CA MET A 518 -5.93 -5.48 30.24
C MET A 518 -6.15 -4.71 31.55
N SER A 519 -6.94 -3.63 31.53
CA SER A 519 -7.28 -2.87 32.75
C SER A 519 -8.02 -3.75 33.77
N ARG A 520 -9.00 -4.55 33.32
CA ARG A 520 -9.79 -5.43 34.20
C ARG A 520 -8.97 -6.52 34.87
N ILE A 521 -7.95 -7.06 34.20
CA ILE A 521 -7.08 -8.10 34.76
C ILE A 521 -5.91 -7.53 35.58
N SER A 522 -5.65 -6.23 35.47
CA SER A 522 -4.56 -5.54 36.17
C SER A 522 -5.08 -4.85 37.45
N LYS A 523 -5.13 -5.60 38.56
CA LYS A 523 -5.72 -5.14 39.84
C LYS A 523 -5.20 -3.79 40.38
N LEU A 524 -3.99 -3.39 40.02
CA LEU A 524 -3.33 -2.16 40.50
C LEU A 524 -3.33 -1.03 39.47
N ILE A 525 -4.00 -1.18 38.33
CA ILE A 525 -3.97 -0.22 37.23
C ILE A 525 -5.37 0.29 36.96
N ASN A 526 -5.55 1.61 37.09
CA ASN A 526 -6.81 2.27 36.74
C ASN A 526 -7.02 2.25 35.21
N GLU A 527 -8.22 1.89 34.76
CA GLU A 527 -8.59 1.84 33.33
C GLU A 527 -8.36 3.18 32.62
N ASN A 528 -8.76 4.29 33.23
CA ASN A 528 -8.56 5.63 32.67
C ASN A 528 -7.06 5.97 32.57
N ALA A 529 -6.27 5.57 33.56
CA ALA A 529 -4.82 5.80 33.55
C ALA A 529 -4.14 5.00 32.42
N LEU A 530 -4.53 3.74 32.23
CA LEU A 530 -4.02 2.89 31.15
C LEU A 530 -4.44 3.39 29.77
N GLN A 531 -5.70 3.77 29.61
CA GLN A 531 -6.21 4.31 28.36
C GLN A 531 -5.53 5.64 28.02
N HIS A 532 -5.34 6.51 29.02
CA HIS A 532 -4.60 7.75 28.86
C HIS A 532 -3.14 7.50 28.46
N ALA A 533 -2.45 6.57 29.13
CA ALA A 533 -1.06 6.22 28.83
C ALA A 533 -0.92 5.72 27.39
N VAL A 534 -1.77 4.78 26.97
CA VAL A 534 -1.76 4.22 25.62
C VAL A 534 -2.07 5.31 24.58
N ASN A 535 -3.07 6.14 24.83
CA ASN A 535 -3.44 7.21 23.90
C ASN A 535 -2.31 8.24 23.71
N TRP A 536 -1.62 8.63 24.78
CA TRP A 536 -0.68 9.76 24.73
C TRP A 536 0.80 9.37 24.60
N TYR A 537 1.20 8.16 24.99
CA TYR A 537 2.61 7.75 25.07
C TYR A 537 2.98 6.65 24.06
N PHE A 538 2.03 5.92 23.48
CA PHE A 538 2.29 4.82 22.53
C PHE A 538 2.21 5.28 21.07
N SER A 539 2.92 6.35 20.74
CA SER A 539 3.10 6.74 19.33
C SER A 539 4.01 5.75 18.61
N LEU A 540 3.86 5.61 17.29
CA LEU A 540 4.72 4.74 16.48
C LEU A 540 6.20 5.11 16.63
N ASP A 541 6.51 6.40 16.68
CA ASP A 541 7.88 6.89 16.87
C ASP A 541 8.45 6.48 18.22
N ASN A 542 7.65 6.55 19.29
CA ASN A 542 8.11 6.11 20.61
C ASN A 542 8.33 4.60 20.65
N ILE A 543 7.46 3.82 19.98
CA ILE A 543 7.60 2.35 19.90
C ILE A 543 8.86 1.98 19.12
N ARG A 544 9.12 2.65 17.98
CA ARG A 544 10.34 2.47 17.19
C ARG A 544 11.59 2.85 18.00
N ALA A 545 11.60 4.02 18.63
CA ALA A 545 12.72 4.46 19.45
C ALA A 545 12.99 3.53 20.64
N ALA A 546 11.93 3.02 21.29
CA ALA A 546 12.04 2.01 22.34
C ALA A 546 12.68 0.72 21.81
N ASN A 547 12.25 0.25 20.63
CA ASN A 547 12.85 -0.91 19.98
C ASN A 547 14.32 -0.67 19.63
N ASP A 548 14.66 0.50 19.08
CA ASP A 548 16.03 0.88 18.74
C ASP A 548 16.94 0.94 19.97
N CYS A 549 16.41 1.29 21.16
CA CYS A 549 17.15 1.20 22.41
C CYS A 549 17.51 -0.26 22.77
N VAL A 550 16.56 -1.19 22.59
CA VAL A 550 16.81 -2.62 22.83
C VAL A 550 17.80 -3.18 21.81
N VAL A 551 17.61 -2.90 20.53
CA VAL A 551 18.51 -3.34 19.45
C VAL A 551 19.93 -2.82 19.67
N ARG A 552 20.11 -1.52 19.94
CA ARG A 552 21.44 -0.94 20.22
C ARG A 552 22.12 -1.55 21.45
N PHE A 553 21.35 -2.01 22.43
CA PHE A 553 21.92 -2.69 23.60
C PHE A 553 22.33 -4.12 23.24
N MET A 554 21.49 -4.85 22.49
CA MET A 554 21.84 -6.17 21.96
C MET A 554 23.09 -6.13 21.09
N ASP A 555 23.26 -5.10 20.26
CA ASP A 555 24.45 -4.87 19.43
C ASP A 555 25.74 -4.66 20.25
N ARG A 556 25.64 -4.37 21.55
CA ARG A 556 26.79 -4.25 22.46
C ARG A 556 27.06 -5.51 23.25
N MET A 557 26.14 -6.47 23.24
CA MET A 557 26.33 -7.75 23.92
C MET A 557 27.19 -8.69 23.07
N GLU A 558 27.92 -9.58 23.72
CA GLU A 558 28.72 -10.58 23.01
C GLU A 558 27.81 -11.61 22.33
N LEU A 559 26.86 -12.20 23.06
CA LEU A 559 26.07 -13.35 22.61
C LEU A 559 25.25 -13.11 21.31
N PRO A 560 24.47 -12.02 21.14
CA PRO A 560 23.76 -11.75 19.89
C PRO A 560 24.69 -11.50 18.70
N ASN A 561 25.93 -11.07 18.96
CA ASN A 561 26.93 -10.77 17.95
C ASN A 561 27.79 -11.96 17.54
N ILE A 562 27.73 -13.10 18.27
CA ILE A 562 28.46 -14.34 17.90
C ILE A 562 28.05 -14.82 16.50
N TYR A 563 26.79 -14.60 16.11
CA TYR A 563 26.28 -14.97 14.79
C TYR A 563 26.75 -14.02 13.66
N ARG A 564 27.46 -12.93 13.96
CA ARG A 564 28.01 -12.04 12.93
C ARG A 564 29.24 -12.70 12.32
N LYS A 565 29.14 -13.06 11.03
CA LYS A 565 30.25 -13.67 10.27
C LYS A 565 31.51 -12.79 10.21
N ASN A 566 31.36 -11.48 10.36
CA ASN A 566 32.48 -10.53 10.43
C ASN A 566 32.12 -9.37 11.39
N PRO A 567 32.98 -8.98 12.35
CA PRO A 567 32.67 -7.96 13.36
C PRO A 567 32.35 -6.58 12.78
N ASP A 568 33.01 -6.23 11.67
CA ASP A 568 32.96 -4.90 11.04
C ASP A 568 31.91 -4.79 9.92
N THR A 569 31.21 -5.88 9.58
CA THR A 569 30.18 -5.85 8.54
C THR A 569 28.84 -6.35 9.05
N LEU A 570 27.85 -5.47 9.02
CA LEU A 570 26.45 -5.81 9.30
C LEU A 570 25.88 -6.59 8.11
N HIS A 571 25.82 -7.92 8.24
CA HIS A 571 25.04 -8.75 7.33
C HIS A 571 23.58 -8.71 7.76
N THR A 572 22.79 -7.82 7.15
CA THR A 572 21.33 -7.87 7.27
C THR A 572 20.79 -8.85 6.24
N ALA A 573 19.97 -9.81 6.67
CA ALA A 573 19.12 -10.56 5.75
C ALA A 573 18.02 -9.61 5.30
N SER A 574 18.26 -8.90 4.19
CA SER A 574 17.26 -8.01 3.57
C SER A 574 16.29 -8.76 2.66
N ASP A 575 16.22 -10.09 2.75
CA ASP A 575 15.14 -10.86 2.14
C ASP A 575 13.99 -10.93 3.14
N GLY A 576 13.08 -9.97 3.03
CA GLY A 576 11.73 -10.13 3.51
C GLY A 576 11.02 -11.18 2.66
N GLN A 577 10.97 -12.42 3.15
CA GLN A 577 9.97 -13.41 2.76
C GLN A 577 9.05 -13.70 3.93
#